data_AF-A0A8J7KZA0-F1
#
_entry.id   AF-A0A8J7KZA0-F1
#
_cell.length_a   1.000
_cell.length_b   1.000
_cell.length_c   1.000
_cell.angle_alpha   90.00
_cell.angle_beta   90.00
_cell.angle_gamma   90.00
#
_symmetry.space_group_name_H-M   'P 1'
#
loop_
_entity.id
_entity.type
_entity.pdbx_description
1 polymer ?
#
loop_
_entity_poly.entity_id
_entity_poly.type
_entity_poly.pdbx_seq_one_letter_code
_entity_poly.pdbx_strand_id
1 'polypeptide(L)'
;MARTYTVSPTQPGAYPTIRDALEVAADDSVISIAPGEYLEALHVGGRRLKLVAAGDPGSVTIDARGFGQPAVSVSGGQVGLEGLTLRAGDTAALSAHGSRLSVRQCTADSGYGAAVAVTGGTELTAFEVKVTGGQFGFVIEDATGTIDKCEVSNITDDAVIVRLGADPVIRNSTIAGCGFRGVYVYQGGRPTIERCDISGAGDVGISVASQSSATITGCWVHDTQGVGVMFGRGTGGLVEECRIENTAQPGIHVDEGAQPVIREASEDHQPKVGAAAVESAAVQDTAKVDKLLAELDSMIGLAGVKDEVRALIDEIQVNEWRRQAGLAVGGASHHLIFTGAPGTGKTTVARIYGQLLQALGVLPNGQFKEVARRDLVGQYIGHTAEKATSVFQEALGGVLFIDEAYTLSRSGGSSADFGQEAIDTLVKLMEDHRDQVAVIVAGYTVEMQTFLDANSGLASRFAKTLEFENYSPNELVLIVNRIARNDDYLLASGLDDALREWFGQIQRGQNFGNAREARKLLESMRKAQSGRLRGLGSMPTRDDLRTLVLDDLLVATR
;
A
#
# COMPACT_ATOMS: atom_id res chain seq x y z
N MET A 1 -27.02 28.18 -38.39
CA MET A 1 -27.60 27.52 -37.20
C MET A 1 -27.04 26.10 -37.17
N ALA A 2 -26.51 25.64 -36.05
CA ALA A 2 -26.08 24.25 -35.91
C ALA A 2 -27.28 23.33 -36.19
N ARG A 3 -27.07 22.29 -37.00
CA ARG A 3 -28.12 21.32 -37.31
C ARG A 3 -28.36 20.47 -36.06
N THR A 4 -29.62 20.39 -35.60
CA THR A 4 -29.99 19.59 -34.44
C THR A 4 -30.57 18.25 -34.87
N TYR A 5 -30.07 17.16 -34.31
CA TYR A 5 -30.58 15.81 -34.47
C TYR A 5 -31.23 15.38 -33.15
N THR A 6 -32.50 15.00 -33.16
CA THR A 6 -33.22 14.60 -31.95
C THR A 6 -33.13 13.09 -31.77
N VAL A 7 -32.73 12.63 -30.59
CA VAL A 7 -32.72 11.21 -30.21
C VAL A 7 -33.83 10.97 -29.20
N SER A 8 -34.67 9.98 -29.47
CA SER A 8 -35.71 9.50 -28.56
C SER A 8 -36.23 8.13 -29.03
N PRO A 9 -36.28 7.12 -28.15
CA PRO A 9 -36.81 5.80 -28.51
C PRO A 9 -38.34 5.79 -28.69
N THR A 10 -39.05 6.82 -28.21
CA THR A 10 -40.52 6.88 -28.18
C THR A 10 -41.13 7.97 -29.06
N GLN A 11 -40.34 8.97 -29.48
CA GLN A 11 -40.84 10.09 -30.29
C GLN A 11 -40.78 9.77 -31.79
N PRO A 12 -41.92 9.80 -32.51
CA PRO A 12 -41.94 9.64 -33.96
C PRO A 12 -41.10 10.71 -34.67
N GLY A 13 -40.24 10.30 -35.59
CA GLY A 13 -39.35 11.20 -36.36
C GLY A 13 -38.03 11.56 -35.67
N ALA A 14 -37.82 11.12 -34.43
CA ALA A 14 -36.50 11.14 -33.78
C ALA A 14 -35.69 9.88 -34.13
N TYR A 15 -34.37 9.95 -33.96
CA TYR A 15 -33.50 8.77 -34.04
C TYR A 15 -33.73 7.88 -32.80
N PRO A 16 -33.87 6.55 -32.97
CA PRO A 16 -34.19 5.67 -31.84
C PRO A 16 -33.00 5.43 -30.91
N THR A 17 -31.76 5.54 -31.41
CA THR A 17 -30.52 5.41 -30.64
C THR A 17 -29.60 6.60 -30.85
N ILE A 18 -28.66 6.82 -29.91
CA ILE A 18 -27.65 7.88 -30.04
C ILE A 18 -26.68 7.53 -31.17
N ARG A 19 -26.33 6.25 -31.31
CA ARG A 19 -25.49 5.75 -32.42
C ARG A 19 -26.07 6.09 -33.79
N ASP A 20 -27.37 5.88 -34.02
CA ASP A 20 -28.00 6.18 -35.31
C ASP A 20 -27.90 7.67 -35.66
N ALA A 21 -28.08 8.55 -34.67
CA ALA A 21 -27.89 9.98 -34.86
C ALA A 21 -26.43 10.32 -35.15
N LEU A 22 -25.48 9.71 -34.43
CA LEU A 22 -24.04 9.90 -34.67
C LEU A 22 -23.63 9.47 -36.08
N GLU A 23 -24.19 8.41 -36.64
CA GLU A 23 -23.83 7.95 -37.99
C GLU A 23 -24.10 8.99 -39.08
N VAL A 24 -25.17 9.78 -38.94
CA VAL A 24 -25.62 10.77 -39.94
C VAL A 24 -25.37 12.23 -39.55
N ALA A 25 -24.91 12.46 -38.32
CA ALA A 25 -24.58 13.79 -37.83
C ALA A 25 -23.39 14.38 -38.61
N ALA A 26 -23.62 15.56 -39.20
CA ALA A 26 -22.56 16.37 -39.79
C ALA A 26 -21.70 17.05 -38.71
N ASP A 27 -20.52 17.52 -39.07
CA ASP A 27 -19.72 18.37 -38.19
C ASP A 27 -20.49 19.64 -37.79
N ASP A 28 -20.13 20.16 -36.61
CA ASP A 28 -20.68 21.33 -35.94
C ASP A 28 -22.19 21.21 -35.64
N SER A 29 -22.69 19.97 -35.52
CA SER A 29 -24.07 19.65 -35.16
C SER A 29 -24.29 19.43 -33.65
N VAL A 30 -25.56 19.47 -33.24
CA VAL A 30 -25.99 19.15 -31.88
C VAL A 30 -26.89 17.92 -31.92
N ILE A 31 -26.57 16.90 -31.15
CA ILE A 31 -27.43 15.74 -30.90
C ILE A 31 -28.14 15.99 -29.58
N SER A 32 -29.43 16.28 -29.66
CA SER A 32 -30.30 16.56 -28.51
C SER A 32 -30.99 15.26 -28.08
N ILE A 33 -30.70 14.78 -26.88
CA ILE A 33 -31.09 13.45 -26.41
C ILE A 33 -32.25 13.58 -25.42
N ALA A 34 -33.40 12.98 -25.72
CA ALA A 34 -34.55 12.98 -24.82
C ALA A 34 -34.25 12.20 -23.53
N PRO A 35 -34.85 12.57 -22.38
CA PRO A 35 -34.68 11.86 -21.11
C PRO A 35 -34.92 10.35 -21.23
N GLY A 36 -34.07 9.56 -20.59
CA GLY A 36 -34.12 8.11 -20.64
C GLY A 36 -32.77 7.44 -20.39
N GLU A 37 -32.81 6.11 -20.35
CA GLU A 37 -31.62 5.25 -20.25
C GLU A 37 -31.33 4.60 -21.61
N TYR A 38 -30.11 4.77 -22.08
CA TYR A 38 -29.62 4.33 -23.38
C TYR A 38 -28.50 3.32 -23.15
N LEU A 39 -28.78 2.04 -23.44
CA LEU A 39 -27.83 0.94 -23.33
C LEU A 39 -26.90 0.92 -24.55
N GLU A 40 -25.90 1.80 -24.54
CA GLU A 40 -25.00 2.01 -25.67
C GLU A 40 -23.57 2.35 -25.20
N ALA A 41 -22.56 1.89 -25.94
CA ALA A 41 -21.19 2.38 -25.86
C ALA A 41 -20.85 3.21 -27.11
N LEU A 42 -20.55 4.50 -26.94
CA LEU A 42 -20.40 5.45 -28.04
C LEU A 42 -18.93 5.69 -28.39
N HIS A 43 -18.67 5.83 -29.69
CA HIS A 43 -17.36 6.22 -30.21
C HIS A 43 -17.50 7.40 -31.16
N VAL A 44 -16.77 8.48 -30.90
CA VAL A 44 -16.74 9.69 -31.72
C VAL A 44 -15.31 9.95 -32.18
N GLY A 45 -15.01 9.61 -33.43
CA GLY A 45 -13.68 9.73 -34.02
C GLY A 45 -13.56 10.88 -35.02
N GLY A 46 -12.70 11.87 -34.75
CA GLY A 46 -12.29 12.91 -35.70
C GLY A 46 -13.37 13.94 -36.06
N ARG A 47 -14.47 14.00 -35.31
CA ARG A 47 -15.63 14.85 -35.61
C ARG A 47 -15.72 16.08 -34.73
N ARG A 48 -16.48 17.08 -35.16
CA ARG A 48 -16.87 18.23 -34.33
C ARG A 48 -18.36 18.17 -34.02
N LEU A 49 -18.78 17.92 -32.78
CA LEU A 49 -20.22 17.88 -32.44
C LEU A 49 -20.48 18.04 -30.95
N LYS A 50 -21.75 18.21 -30.58
CA LYS A 50 -22.20 18.20 -29.19
C LYS A 50 -23.25 17.12 -28.93
N LEU A 51 -23.14 16.40 -27.83
CA LEU A 51 -24.17 15.55 -27.25
C LEU A 51 -24.77 16.29 -26.05
N VAL A 52 -26.07 16.57 -26.08
CA VAL A 52 -26.74 17.42 -25.09
C VAL A 52 -28.00 16.72 -24.60
N ALA A 53 -28.17 16.62 -23.28
CA ALA A 53 -29.45 16.22 -22.70
C ALA A 53 -30.51 17.29 -22.99
N ALA A 54 -31.66 16.87 -23.52
CA ALA A 54 -32.77 17.78 -23.83
C ALA A 54 -33.56 18.21 -22.57
N GLY A 55 -33.43 17.45 -21.47
CA GLY A 55 -34.03 17.75 -20.18
C GLY A 55 -33.02 18.30 -19.17
N ASP A 56 -33.36 18.21 -17.88
CA ASP A 56 -32.46 18.62 -16.79
C ASP A 56 -31.16 17.78 -16.79
N PRO A 57 -30.03 18.32 -16.28
CA PRO A 57 -28.80 17.55 -16.12
C PRO A 57 -29.03 16.23 -15.38
N GLY A 58 -28.52 15.13 -15.95
CA GLY A 58 -28.68 13.77 -15.43
C GLY A 58 -29.96 13.05 -15.88
N SER A 59 -30.86 13.72 -16.63
CA SER A 59 -32.07 13.11 -17.20
C SER A 59 -31.79 12.07 -18.29
N VAL A 60 -30.59 12.08 -18.84
CA VAL A 60 -30.11 11.13 -19.86
C VAL A 60 -28.99 10.29 -19.28
N THR A 61 -29.17 8.98 -19.25
CA THR A 61 -28.13 8.02 -18.86
C THR A 61 -27.65 7.22 -20.07
N ILE A 62 -26.35 7.24 -20.34
CA ILE A 62 -25.67 6.37 -21.30
C ILE A 62 -25.00 5.28 -20.48
N ASP A 63 -25.53 4.06 -20.54
CA ASP A 63 -25.05 2.92 -19.77
C ASP A 63 -24.34 1.89 -20.64
N ALA A 64 -23.03 1.79 -20.42
CA ALA A 64 -22.14 0.87 -21.12
C ALA A 64 -21.59 -0.26 -20.22
N ARG A 65 -22.17 -0.51 -19.03
CA ARG A 65 -21.68 -1.53 -18.09
C ARG A 65 -21.57 -2.93 -18.68
N GLY A 66 -22.44 -3.28 -19.63
CA GLY A 66 -22.43 -4.58 -20.32
C GLY A 66 -21.50 -4.69 -21.53
N PHE A 67 -20.78 -3.63 -21.92
CA PHE A 67 -20.07 -3.58 -23.20
C PHE A 67 -18.56 -3.78 -23.11
N GLY A 68 -17.96 -3.70 -21.91
CA GLY A 68 -16.50 -3.77 -21.74
C GLY A 68 -15.76 -2.64 -22.45
N GLN A 69 -16.44 -1.50 -22.66
CA GLN A 69 -15.92 -0.32 -23.34
C GLN A 69 -16.43 0.94 -22.64
N PRO A 70 -15.77 2.10 -22.85
CA PRO A 70 -16.26 3.34 -22.30
C PRO A 70 -17.66 3.72 -22.77
N ALA A 71 -18.44 4.38 -21.91
CA ALA A 71 -19.75 4.88 -22.29
C ALA A 71 -19.65 5.90 -23.42
N VAL A 72 -18.65 6.77 -23.35
CA VAL A 72 -18.26 7.64 -24.46
C VAL A 72 -16.74 7.59 -24.64
N SER A 73 -16.31 7.27 -25.85
CA SER A 73 -14.90 7.35 -26.27
C SER A 73 -14.74 8.37 -27.39
N VAL A 74 -13.78 9.28 -27.24
CA VAL A 74 -13.48 10.32 -28.23
C VAL A 74 -12.05 10.15 -28.74
N SER A 75 -11.86 10.15 -30.05
CA SER A 75 -10.52 10.08 -30.65
C SER A 75 -10.35 11.16 -31.71
N GLY A 76 -9.51 12.16 -31.48
CA GLY A 76 -9.45 13.33 -32.36
C GLY A 76 -10.70 14.21 -32.33
N GLY A 77 -10.66 15.33 -33.05
CA GLY A 77 -11.81 16.22 -33.23
C GLY A 77 -12.14 17.08 -32.00
N GLN A 78 -13.37 17.62 -31.97
CA GLN A 78 -13.88 18.48 -30.90
C GLN A 78 -15.28 18.04 -30.46
N VAL A 79 -15.38 17.50 -29.25
CA VAL A 79 -16.65 16.95 -28.75
C VAL A 79 -17.10 17.69 -27.49
N GLY A 80 -18.36 18.13 -27.47
CA GLY A 80 -19.02 18.66 -26.29
C GLY A 80 -20.01 17.67 -25.70
N LEU A 81 -19.97 17.46 -24.39
CA LEU A 81 -20.94 16.67 -23.63
C LEU A 81 -21.60 17.58 -22.61
N GLU A 82 -22.93 17.59 -22.56
CA GLU A 82 -23.68 18.48 -21.67
C GLU A 82 -24.89 17.78 -21.05
N GLY A 83 -24.95 17.76 -19.71
CA GLY A 83 -26.10 17.26 -18.96
C GLY A 83 -26.26 15.73 -18.92
N LEU A 84 -25.22 14.96 -19.25
CA LEU A 84 -25.29 13.51 -19.42
C LEU A 84 -24.79 12.74 -18.19
N THR A 85 -25.41 11.60 -17.88
CA THR A 85 -24.88 10.60 -16.95
C THR A 85 -24.23 9.47 -17.76
N LEU A 86 -22.95 9.21 -17.51
CA LEU A 86 -22.15 8.19 -18.18
C LEU A 86 -21.84 7.06 -17.20
N ARG A 87 -22.21 5.83 -17.54
CA ARG A 87 -21.96 4.64 -16.71
C ARG A 87 -21.14 3.60 -17.44
N ALA A 88 -20.06 3.13 -16.82
CA ALA A 88 -19.25 2.04 -17.33
C ALA A 88 -18.96 1.00 -16.24
N GLY A 89 -18.65 -0.24 -16.66
CA GLY A 89 -18.26 -1.32 -15.76
C GLY A 89 -16.77 -1.24 -15.45
N ASP A 90 -15.98 -2.15 -16.00
CA ASP A 90 -14.55 -2.26 -15.72
C ASP A 90 -13.67 -1.30 -16.54
N THR A 91 -14.28 -0.37 -17.27
CA THR A 91 -13.58 0.61 -18.13
C THR A 91 -14.00 2.03 -17.77
N ALA A 92 -13.38 3.02 -18.42
CA ALA A 92 -13.67 4.41 -18.13
C ALA A 92 -15.08 4.83 -18.53
N ALA A 93 -15.78 5.66 -17.75
CA ALA A 93 -17.08 6.17 -18.19
C ALA A 93 -16.92 7.13 -19.39
N LEU A 94 -15.87 7.94 -19.36
CA LEU A 94 -15.46 8.83 -20.44
C LEU A 94 -13.98 8.66 -20.75
N SER A 95 -13.65 8.40 -22.01
CA SER A 95 -12.27 8.34 -22.49
C SER A 95 -12.05 9.27 -23.67
N ALA A 96 -10.91 9.98 -23.69
CA ALA A 96 -10.53 10.81 -24.82
C ALA A 96 -9.03 10.75 -25.12
N HIS A 97 -8.70 10.73 -26.41
CA HIS A 97 -7.33 10.67 -26.92
C HIS A 97 -7.13 11.65 -28.09
N GLY A 98 -6.12 12.53 -27.99
CA GLY A 98 -5.76 13.51 -29.02
C GLY A 98 -6.90 14.42 -29.49
N SER A 99 -7.77 14.87 -28.58
CA SER A 99 -9.00 15.61 -28.92
C SER A 99 -9.15 16.92 -28.14
N ARG A 100 -10.14 17.76 -28.51
CA ARG A 100 -10.61 18.86 -27.65
C ARG A 100 -11.97 18.46 -27.05
N LEU A 101 -12.00 18.21 -25.76
CA LEU A 101 -13.16 17.68 -25.06
C LEU A 101 -13.74 18.72 -24.10
N SER A 102 -15.00 19.08 -24.26
CA SER A 102 -15.75 19.92 -23.31
C SER A 102 -16.81 19.08 -22.61
N VAL A 103 -16.77 19.00 -21.29
CA VAL A 103 -17.73 18.25 -20.46
C VAL A 103 -18.37 19.21 -19.47
N ARG A 104 -19.69 19.37 -19.53
CA ARG A 104 -20.42 20.33 -18.70
C ARG A 104 -21.61 19.66 -18.02
N GLN A 105 -21.74 19.81 -16.70
CA GLN A 105 -22.92 19.34 -15.97
C GLN A 105 -23.19 17.84 -16.18
N CYS A 106 -22.13 17.04 -16.33
CA CYS A 106 -22.22 15.61 -16.53
C CYS A 106 -21.89 14.85 -15.24
N THR A 107 -22.37 13.62 -15.14
CA THR A 107 -21.94 12.65 -14.13
C THR A 107 -21.19 11.52 -14.81
N ALA A 108 -20.02 11.13 -14.29
CA ALA A 108 -19.26 9.98 -14.74
C ALA A 108 -19.15 8.96 -13.60
N ASP A 109 -19.62 7.76 -13.86
CA ASP A 109 -19.71 6.65 -12.89
C ASP A 109 -19.08 5.40 -13.51
N SER A 110 -18.09 4.82 -12.84
CA SER A 110 -17.39 3.63 -13.32
C SER A 110 -17.28 2.57 -12.22
N GLY A 111 -17.13 1.30 -12.60
CA GLY A 111 -16.97 0.18 -11.66
C GLY A 111 -15.53 0.03 -11.17
N TYR A 112 -14.63 -0.39 -12.08
CA TYR A 112 -13.21 -0.65 -11.77
C TYR A 112 -12.24 0.20 -12.59
N GLY A 113 -12.73 0.95 -13.58
CA GLY A 113 -11.91 1.84 -14.41
C GLY A 113 -11.70 3.24 -13.80
N ALA A 114 -11.06 4.11 -14.58
CA ALA A 114 -11.03 5.55 -14.30
C ALA A 114 -12.33 6.21 -14.77
N ALA A 115 -13.05 6.97 -13.96
CA ALA A 115 -14.30 7.57 -14.41
C ALA A 115 -14.12 8.50 -15.63
N VAL A 116 -13.04 9.30 -15.64
CA VAL A 116 -12.64 10.12 -16.80
C VAL A 116 -11.16 9.93 -17.09
N ALA A 117 -10.83 9.45 -18.29
CA ALA A 117 -9.46 9.26 -18.75
C ALA A 117 -9.16 10.11 -19.99
N VAL A 118 -8.15 10.98 -19.92
CA VAL A 118 -7.73 11.88 -21.02
C VAL A 118 -6.25 11.72 -21.32
N THR A 119 -5.93 11.51 -22.60
CA THR A 119 -4.59 11.11 -23.06
C THR A 119 -4.18 11.78 -24.38
N GLY A 120 -2.90 11.69 -24.73
CA GLY A 120 -2.39 11.87 -26.09
C GLY A 120 -2.54 13.28 -26.65
N GLY A 121 -2.25 14.30 -25.85
CA GLY A 121 -2.37 15.72 -26.20
C GLY A 121 -3.80 16.26 -26.13
N THR A 122 -4.70 15.60 -25.40
CA THR A 122 -6.09 16.06 -25.27
C THR A 122 -6.16 17.37 -24.46
N GLU A 123 -6.99 18.31 -24.93
CA GLU A 123 -7.36 19.53 -24.20
C GLU A 123 -8.74 19.34 -23.56
N LEU A 124 -8.78 19.21 -22.23
CA LEU A 124 -10.02 18.97 -21.47
C LEU A 124 -10.58 20.26 -20.87
N THR A 125 -11.87 20.52 -21.04
CA THR A 125 -12.61 21.52 -20.26
C THR A 125 -13.75 20.82 -19.53
N ALA A 126 -13.54 20.50 -18.25
CA ALA A 126 -14.57 19.96 -17.37
C ALA A 126 -15.12 21.08 -16.47
N PHE A 127 -16.45 21.26 -16.48
CA PHE A 127 -17.14 22.26 -15.67
C PHE A 127 -18.39 21.67 -15.02
N GLU A 128 -18.51 21.77 -13.69
CA GLU A 128 -19.65 21.19 -12.94
C GLU A 128 -19.83 19.68 -13.22
N VAL A 129 -18.72 18.95 -13.34
CA VAL A 129 -18.74 17.49 -13.55
C VAL A 129 -18.66 16.77 -12.22
N LYS A 130 -19.53 15.78 -12.03
CA LYS A 130 -19.49 14.86 -10.89
C LYS A 130 -18.84 13.55 -11.29
N VAL A 131 -17.88 13.10 -10.51
CA VAL A 131 -17.15 11.85 -10.73
C VAL A 131 -17.31 10.99 -9.48
N THR A 132 -17.83 9.78 -9.65
CA THR A 132 -18.06 8.84 -8.55
C THR A 132 -17.78 7.40 -8.94
N GLY A 133 -17.48 6.56 -7.95
CA GLY A 133 -17.15 5.16 -8.17
C GLY A 133 -15.80 4.97 -8.87
N GLY A 134 -15.49 3.73 -9.24
CA GLY A 134 -14.27 3.41 -9.98
C GLY A 134 -13.05 3.20 -9.10
N GLN A 135 -11.97 2.80 -9.76
CA GLN A 135 -10.65 2.77 -9.15
C GLN A 135 -10.06 4.17 -9.08
N PHE A 136 -10.22 4.97 -10.15
CA PHE A 136 -9.68 6.31 -10.26
C PHE A 136 -10.75 7.31 -10.67
N GLY A 137 -10.66 8.57 -10.22
CA GLY A 137 -11.58 9.62 -10.64
C GLY A 137 -11.20 10.20 -12.01
N PHE A 138 -10.36 11.23 -12.01
CA PHE A 138 -9.75 11.78 -13.22
C PHE A 138 -8.35 11.21 -13.44
N VAL A 139 -8.04 10.73 -14.64
CA VAL A 139 -6.70 10.34 -15.05
C VAL A 139 -6.28 11.17 -16.26
N ILE A 140 -5.24 11.99 -16.06
CA ILE A 140 -4.76 12.97 -17.04
C ILE A 140 -3.31 12.64 -17.38
N GLU A 141 -3.08 12.26 -18.63
CA GLU A 141 -1.78 11.79 -19.11
C GLU A 141 -1.42 12.52 -20.40
N ASP A 142 -0.26 13.20 -20.45
CA ASP A 142 0.15 13.96 -21.64
C ASP A 142 -1.00 14.85 -22.17
N ALA A 143 -1.69 15.56 -21.28
CA ALA A 143 -2.90 16.30 -21.58
C ALA A 143 -2.98 17.58 -20.75
N THR A 144 -3.73 18.56 -21.28
CA THR A 144 -3.83 19.91 -20.72
C THR A 144 -5.31 20.27 -20.50
N GLY A 145 -5.56 21.41 -19.85
CA GLY A 145 -6.90 22.01 -19.79
C GLY A 145 -7.34 22.38 -18.39
N THR A 146 -8.65 22.43 -18.15
CA THR A 146 -9.26 22.94 -16.93
C THR A 146 -10.29 21.98 -16.34
N ILE A 147 -10.21 21.73 -15.03
CA ILE A 147 -11.24 21.09 -14.21
C ILE A 147 -11.75 22.16 -13.23
N ASP A 148 -12.99 22.62 -13.40
CA ASP A 148 -13.55 23.75 -12.66
C ASP A 148 -14.91 23.42 -12.06
N LYS A 149 -15.10 23.68 -10.76
CA LYS A 149 -16.34 23.36 -10.03
C LYS A 149 -16.75 21.89 -10.11
N CYS A 150 -15.79 20.99 -10.15
CA CYS A 150 -16.05 19.56 -10.19
C CYS A 150 -16.12 18.95 -8.80
N GLU A 151 -16.81 17.82 -8.69
CA GLU A 151 -16.93 17.03 -7.46
C GLU A 151 -16.41 15.62 -7.76
N VAL A 152 -15.41 15.16 -7.01
CA VAL A 152 -14.86 13.81 -7.10
C VAL A 152 -15.06 13.13 -5.76
N SER A 153 -15.79 12.01 -5.73
CA SER A 153 -16.06 11.30 -4.49
C SER A 153 -16.24 9.78 -4.65
N ASN A 154 -16.16 9.03 -3.55
CA ASN A 154 -16.32 7.58 -3.54
C ASN A 154 -15.36 6.84 -4.50
N ILE A 155 -14.09 7.24 -4.49
CA ILE A 155 -13.04 6.62 -5.32
C ILE A 155 -12.28 5.60 -4.48
N THR A 156 -12.04 4.40 -5.00
CA THR A 156 -11.38 3.34 -4.20
C THR A 156 -9.86 3.51 -4.08
N ASP A 157 -9.22 4.25 -4.99
CA ASP A 157 -7.77 4.50 -4.99
C ASP A 157 -7.49 6.03 -5.09
N ASP A 158 -6.78 6.51 -6.13
CA ASP A 158 -6.47 7.93 -6.35
C ASP A 158 -7.62 8.70 -7.03
N ALA A 159 -8.05 9.83 -6.44
CA ALA A 159 -9.15 10.62 -7.00
C ALA A 159 -8.77 11.41 -8.26
N VAL A 160 -7.59 12.04 -8.29
CA VAL A 160 -7.07 12.71 -9.49
C VAL A 160 -5.62 12.33 -9.72
N ILE A 161 -5.32 11.77 -10.89
CA ILE A 161 -3.97 11.43 -11.34
C ILE A 161 -3.54 12.40 -12.44
N VAL A 162 -2.36 13.00 -12.28
CA VAL A 162 -1.70 13.84 -13.28
C VAL A 162 -0.32 13.26 -13.57
N ARG A 163 -0.11 12.74 -14.79
CA ARG A 163 1.14 12.08 -15.17
C ARG A 163 1.60 12.32 -16.60
N LEU A 164 2.78 11.81 -16.92
CA LEU A 164 3.37 11.85 -18.27
C LEU A 164 3.43 13.28 -18.83
N GLY A 165 3.87 14.25 -18.03
CA GLY A 165 4.01 15.64 -18.46
C GLY A 165 2.74 16.48 -18.50
N ALA A 166 1.58 15.92 -18.11
CA ALA A 166 0.32 16.67 -18.07
C ALA A 166 0.36 17.90 -17.14
N ASP A 167 -0.28 19.00 -17.55
CA ASP A 167 -0.27 20.30 -16.86
C ASP A 167 -1.66 20.96 -16.71
N PRO A 168 -2.69 20.24 -16.20
CA PRO A 168 -4.04 20.79 -16.07
C PRO A 168 -4.14 21.84 -14.95
N VAL A 169 -5.13 22.73 -15.09
CA VAL A 169 -5.57 23.65 -14.03
C VAL A 169 -6.82 23.07 -13.36
N ILE A 170 -6.70 22.68 -12.10
CA ILE A 170 -7.80 22.19 -11.27
C ILE A 170 -8.18 23.31 -10.33
N ARG A 171 -9.43 23.77 -10.35
CA ARG A 171 -9.86 24.89 -9.51
C ARG A 171 -11.29 24.84 -9.01
N ASN A 172 -11.57 25.51 -7.90
CA ASN A 172 -12.91 25.62 -7.30
C ASN A 172 -13.62 24.26 -7.13
N SER A 173 -12.86 23.18 -6.96
CA SER A 173 -13.37 21.81 -7.04
C SER A 173 -13.22 21.10 -5.70
N THR A 174 -14.12 20.15 -5.44
CA THR A 174 -14.13 19.34 -4.22
C THR A 174 -13.71 17.91 -4.54
N ILE A 175 -12.74 17.39 -3.79
CA ILE A 175 -12.25 16.02 -3.88
C ILE A 175 -12.41 15.41 -2.48
N ALA A 176 -13.35 14.49 -2.31
CA ALA A 176 -13.75 14.02 -0.98
C ALA A 176 -13.91 12.50 -0.92
N GLY A 177 -13.32 11.85 0.09
CA GLY A 177 -13.55 10.43 0.36
C GLY A 177 -12.94 9.52 -0.71
N CYS A 178 -11.60 9.47 -0.75
CA CYS A 178 -10.84 8.60 -1.64
C CYS A 178 -10.01 7.59 -0.84
N GLY A 179 -9.91 6.35 -1.34
CA GLY A 179 -9.28 5.25 -0.62
C GLY A 179 -7.75 5.38 -0.50
N PHE A 180 -7.12 6.20 -1.34
CA PHE A 180 -5.68 6.46 -1.25
C PHE A 180 -5.34 7.95 -1.29
N ARG A 181 -5.08 8.56 -2.46
CA ARG A 181 -4.65 9.97 -2.53
C ARG A 181 -5.70 10.86 -3.18
N GLY A 182 -5.82 12.10 -2.69
CA GLY A 182 -6.72 13.09 -3.29
C GLY A 182 -6.25 13.52 -4.68
N VAL A 183 -5.00 14.00 -4.76
CA VAL A 183 -4.35 14.33 -6.03
C VAL A 183 -2.96 13.71 -6.06
N TYR A 184 -2.68 12.92 -7.09
CA TYR A 184 -1.37 12.29 -7.29
C TYR A 184 -0.70 12.79 -8.57
N VAL A 185 0.45 13.43 -8.41
CA VAL A 185 1.25 14.02 -9.49
C VAL A 185 2.57 13.28 -9.62
N TYR A 186 2.78 12.55 -10.71
CA TYR A 186 3.99 11.76 -10.91
C TYR A 186 4.42 11.68 -12.38
N GLN A 187 5.62 11.16 -12.67
CA GLN A 187 6.17 11.07 -14.02
C GLN A 187 6.15 12.43 -14.77
N GLY A 188 6.61 13.49 -14.10
CA GLY A 188 6.80 14.81 -14.70
C GLY A 188 5.54 15.67 -14.85
N GLY A 189 4.44 15.34 -14.16
CA GLY A 189 3.22 16.15 -14.13
C GLY A 189 3.46 17.55 -13.53
N ARG A 190 2.68 18.53 -14.02
CA ARG A 190 2.82 19.97 -13.71
C ARG A 190 1.50 20.70 -13.45
N PRO A 191 0.58 20.19 -12.61
CA PRO A 191 -0.72 20.82 -12.45
C PRO A 191 -0.65 22.13 -11.66
N THR A 192 -1.64 22.98 -11.90
CA THR A 192 -1.99 24.10 -11.02
C THR A 192 -3.29 23.76 -10.30
N ILE A 193 -3.28 23.79 -8.98
CA ILE A 193 -4.40 23.43 -8.12
C ILE A 193 -4.78 24.67 -7.30
N GLU A 194 -5.96 25.24 -7.55
CA GLU A 194 -6.35 26.54 -6.98
C GLU A 194 -7.72 26.48 -6.31
N ARG A 195 -7.84 26.92 -5.06
CA ARG A 195 -9.14 27.04 -4.38
C ARG A 195 -9.93 25.72 -4.39
N CYS A 196 -9.22 24.61 -4.19
CA CYS A 196 -9.82 23.29 -4.07
C CYS A 196 -9.97 22.89 -2.61
N ASP A 197 -11.03 22.14 -2.33
CA ASP A 197 -11.29 21.48 -1.06
C ASP A 197 -10.97 19.98 -1.25
N ILE A 198 -9.99 19.48 -0.51
CA ILE A 198 -9.51 18.10 -0.61
C ILE A 198 -9.61 17.47 0.77
N SER A 199 -10.49 16.48 0.91
CA SER A 199 -10.79 15.89 2.21
C SER A 199 -10.99 14.38 2.21
N GLY A 200 -10.79 13.75 3.37
CA GLY A 200 -11.04 12.32 3.54
C GLY A 200 -10.18 11.44 2.64
N ALA A 201 -8.91 11.81 2.42
CA ALA A 201 -7.95 10.97 1.69
C ALA A 201 -7.40 9.86 2.60
N GLY A 202 -7.38 8.62 2.11
CA GLY A 202 -6.90 7.44 2.84
C GLY A 202 -5.39 7.38 3.10
N ASP A 203 -4.62 8.23 2.44
CA ASP A 203 -3.18 8.43 2.65
C ASP A 203 -2.84 9.92 2.51
N VAL A 204 -2.43 10.39 1.33
CA VAL A 204 -2.00 11.77 1.12
C VAL A 204 -3.07 12.63 0.45
N GLY A 205 -3.32 13.85 0.95
CA GLY A 205 -4.21 14.80 0.29
C GLY A 205 -3.73 15.18 -1.11
N ILE A 206 -2.52 15.76 -1.23
CA ILE A 206 -1.84 16.05 -2.49
C ILE A 206 -0.42 15.46 -2.47
N SER A 207 -0.10 14.53 -3.35
CA SER A 207 1.21 13.89 -3.45
C SER A 207 1.91 14.24 -4.76
N VAL A 208 3.13 14.79 -4.66
CA VAL A 208 4.00 15.13 -5.80
C VAL A 208 5.22 14.23 -5.76
N ALA A 209 5.43 13.42 -6.81
CA ALA A 209 6.48 12.41 -6.89
C ALA A 209 7.18 12.40 -8.26
N SER A 210 8.28 11.65 -8.38
CA SER A 210 8.91 11.29 -9.66
C SER A 210 9.19 12.47 -10.61
N GLN A 211 10.02 13.43 -10.18
CA GLN A 211 10.43 14.60 -10.96
C GLN A 211 9.29 15.52 -11.41
N SER A 212 8.13 15.44 -10.75
CA SER A 212 7.00 16.34 -10.98
C SER A 212 7.14 17.66 -10.22
N SER A 213 6.29 18.62 -10.58
CA SER A 213 6.10 19.84 -9.80
C SER A 213 4.63 20.23 -9.72
N ALA A 214 4.17 20.83 -8.63
CA ALA A 214 2.80 21.33 -8.54
C ALA A 214 2.76 22.76 -8.02
N THR A 215 1.81 23.56 -8.52
CA THR A 215 1.47 24.87 -7.94
C THR A 215 0.15 24.72 -7.19
N ILE A 216 0.15 24.97 -5.89
CA ILE A 216 -0.98 24.73 -4.99
C ILE A 216 -1.29 26.05 -4.28
N THR A 217 -2.45 26.64 -4.58
CA THR A 217 -2.79 28.00 -4.10
C THR A 217 -4.20 28.07 -3.53
N GLY A 218 -4.36 28.65 -2.33
CA GLY A 218 -5.69 28.86 -1.74
C GLY A 218 -6.48 27.57 -1.47
N CYS A 219 -5.82 26.41 -1.37
CA CYS A 219 -6.46 25.13 -1.16
C CYS A 219 -6.72 24.85 0.32
N TRP A 220 -7.80 24.12 0.60
CA TRP A 220 -8.05 23.55 1.91
C TRP A 220 -7.87 22.03 1.82
N VAL A 221 -6.87 21.51 2.53
CA VAL A 221 -6.60 20.07 2.61
C VAL A 221 -6.86 19.62 4.04
N HIS A 222 -7.82 18.73 4.25
CA HIS A 222 -8.18 18.32 5.61
C HIS A 222 -8.67 16.88 5.73
N ASP A 223 -8.78 16.38 6.96
CA ASP A 223 -9.29 15.04 7.26
C ASP A 223 -8.54 13.92 6.51
N THR A 224 -7.22 14.06 6.32
CA THR A 224 -6.38 13.06 5.63
C THR A 224 -5.81 12.05 6.61
N GLN A 225 -5.80 10.77 6.25
CA GLN A 225 -5.25 9.68 7.08
C GLN A 225 -3.71 9.59 7.02
N GLY A 226 -3.06 10.40 6.18
CA GLY A 226 -1.62 10.61 6.09
C GLY A 226 -1.27 12.09 5.99
N VAL A 227 -0.29 12.44 5.14
CA VAL A 227 0.19 13.82 4.95
C VAL A 227 -0.84 14.66 4.20
N GLY A 228 -1.02 15.93 4.57
CA GLY A 228 -1.84 16.85 3.78
C GLY A 228 -1.26 17.06 2.38
N VAL A 229 -0.04 17.60 2.29
CA VAL A 229 0.69 17.81 1.04
C VAL A 229 2.10 17.22 1.12
N MET A 230 2.45 16.33 0.20
CA MET A 230 3.75 15.65 0.16
C MET A 230 4.54 15.99 -1.10
N PHE A 231 5.81 16.37 -0.93
CA PHE A 231 6.79 16.48 -2.01
C PHE A 231 7.88 15.41 -1.86
N GLY A 232 7.89 14.43 -2.77
CA GLY A 232 8.88 13.35 -2.82
C GLY A 232 10.24 13.78 -3.38
N ARG A 233 11.26 12.94 -3.26
CA ARG A 233 12.64 13.24 -3.70
C ARG A 233 12.73 13.77 -5.13
N GLY A 234 13.46 14.86 -5.32
CA GLY A 234 13.71 15.46 -6.63
C GLY A 234 12.50 16.15 -7.26
N THR A 235 11.48 16.47 -6.47
CA THR A 235 10.31 17.26 -6.90
C THR A 235 10.43 18.72 -6.46
N GLY A 236 9.60 19.58 -7.01
CA GLY A 236 9.51 20.98 -6.62
C GLY A 236 8.08 21.51 -6.74
N GLY A 237 7.87 22.79 -6.49
CA GLY A 237 6.54 23.37 -6.58
C GLY A 237 6.37 24.63 -5.74
N LEU A 238 5.15 25.13 -5.70
CA LEU A 238 4.73 26.25 -4.88
C LEU A 238 3.54 25.83 -4.03
N VAL A 239 3.59 26.10 -2.73
CA VAL A 239 2.44 26.06 -1.83
C VAL A 239 2.25 27.46 -1.27
N GLU A 240 1.12 28.09 -1.56
CA GLU A 240 0.83 29.47 -1.15
C GLU A 240 -0.62 29.57 -0.66
N GLU A 241 -0.85 30.27 0.45
CA GLU A 241 -2.19 30.55 0.97
C GLU A 241 -3.07 29.30 1.21
N CYS A 242 -2.45 28.14 1.50
CA CYS A 242 -3.17 26.89 1.72
C CYS A 242 -3.46 26.66 3.22
N ARG A 243 -4.66 26.17 3.53
CA ARG A 243 -5.04 25.69 4.86
C ARG A 243 -4.90 24.18 4.89
N ILE A 244 -4.11 23.66 5.83
CA ILE A 244 -3.90 22.22 5.97
C ILE A 244 -4.10 21.84 7.43
N GLU A 245 -5.10 21.00 7.71
CA GLU A 245 -5.51 20.69 9.09
C GLU A 245 -6.16 19.30 9.22
N ASN A 246 -6.26 18.79 10.44
CA ASN A 246 -6.80 17.46 10.72
C ASN A 246 -6.17 16.36 9.83
N THR A 247 -4.86 16.44 9.62
CA THR A 247 -4.06 15.45 8.91
C THR A 247 -3.40 14.52 9.93
N ALA A 248 -3.38 13.21 9.69
CA ALA A 248 -2.78 12.25 10.62
C ALA A 248 -1.24 12.35 10.70
N GLN A 249 -0.62 12.89 9.65
CA GLN A 249 0.82 13.18 9.57
C GLN A 249 1.04 14.70 9.39
N PRO A 250 2.28 15.22 9.26
CA PRO A 250 2.51 16.65 9.08
C PRO A 250 1.65 17.23 7.95
N GLY A 251 1.17 18.46 8.13
CA GLY A 251 0.36 19.12 7.09
C GLY A 251 1.12 19.22 5.76
N ILE A 252 2.42 19.50 5.80
CA ILE A 252 3.30 19.45 4.62
C ILE A 252 4.52 18.59 4.94
N HIS A 253 4.79 17.59 4.11
CA HIS A 253 6.01 16.77 4.15
C HIS A 253 6.89 17.04 2.93
N VAL A 254 8.19 17.24 3.16
CA VAL A 254 9.18 17.50 2.11
C VAL A 254 10.33 16.50 2.27
N ASP A 255 10.45 15.59 1.31
CA ASP A 255 11.51 14.58 1.29
C ASP A 255 12.88 15.19 0.97
N GLU A 256 13.93 14.46 1.34
CA GLU A 256 15.32 14.82 1.04
C GLU A 256 15.53 15.07 -0.47
N GLY A 257 16.01 16.27 -0.80
CA GLY A 257 16.27 16.68 -2.18
C GLY A 257 15.05 17.20 -2.94
N ALA A 258 13.87 17.26 -2.32
CA ALA A 258 12.76 18.06 -2.84
C ALA A 258 13.01 19.55 -2.57
N GLN A 259 12.55 20.41 -3.48
CA GLN A 259 12.74 21.87 -3.41
C GLN A 259 11.42 22.65 -3.65
N PRO A 260 10.36 22.43 -2.85
CA PRO A 260 9.17 23.27 -2.91
C PRO A 260 9.41 24.64 -2.25
N VAL A 261 8.75 25.67 -2.77
CA VAL A 261 8.63 26.98 -2.14
C VAL A 261 7.32 27.00 -1.36
N ILE A 262 7.39 27.21 -0.04
CA ILE A 262 6.21 27.29 0.82
C ILE A 262 6.09 28.73 1.32
N ARG A 263 4.93 29.34 1.10
CA ARG A 263 4.60 30.70 1.54
C ARG A 263 3.34 30.66 2.39
N GLU A 264 3.50 30.98 3.67
CA GLU A 264 2.38 31.08 4.60
C GLU A 264 1.54 32.33 4.31
N ALA A 265 0.23 32.24 4.57
CA ALA A 265 -0.67 33.38 4.45
C ALA A 265 -0.34 34.44 5.52
N SER A 266 -0.37 35.72 5.15
CA SER A 266 -0.28 36.85 6.10
C SER A 266 -1.46 36.82 7.09
N GLU A 267 -1.19 37.17 8.35
CA GLU A 267 -2.00 37.04 9.58
C GLU A 267 -3.47 37.55 9.57
N ASP A 268 -4.01 38.04 8.45
CA ASP A 268 -5.29 38.76 8.36
C ASP A 268 -6.53 37.91 7.99
N HIS A 269 -6.44 36.58 8.05
CA HIS A 269 -7.61 35.68 7.96
C HIS A 269 -7.64 34.67 9.10
N GLN A 270 -8.08 35.10 10.28
CA GLN A 270 -8.63 34.21 11.31
C GLN A 270 -10.16 34.29 11.33
N PRO A 271 -10.84 33.16 11.56
CA PRO A 271 -11.67 33.10 12.76
C PRO A 271 -11.44 31.85 13.63
N LYS A 272 -11.64 32.10 14.94
CA LYS A 272 -11.56 31.26 16.15
C LYS A 272 -12.41 29.96 16.04
N VAL A 273 -12.11 28.81 16.66
CA VAL A 273 -11.97 28.46 18.09
C VAL A 273 -11.38 27.02 18.16
N GLY A 274 -10.31 26.75 18.94
CA GLY A 274 -10.31 25.92 20.17
C GLY A 274 -10.14 24.41 19.90
N ALA A 275 -9.29 23.64 20.58
CA ALA A 275 -8.86 23.71 21.97
C ALA A 275 -7.53 22.97 22.21
N ALA A 276 -6.83 23.45 23.25
CA ALA A 276 -6.00 22.75 24.21
C ALA A 276 -5.00 21.69 23.71
N ALA A 277 -3.73 21.97 23.99
CA ALA A 277 -2.70 20.96 24.19
C ALA A 277 -3.23 19.88 25.13
N VAL A 278 -3.32 18.65 24.62
CA VAL A 278 -3.43 17.43 25.41
C VAL A 278 -2.09 16.72 25.28
N GLU A 279 -1.52 16.35 26.42
CA GLU A 279 -0.26 15.64 26.54
C GLU A 279 -0.22 14.39 25.65
N SER A 280 0.99 14.11 25.15
CA SER A 280 1.36 13.06 24.21
C SER A 280 0.64 11.73 24.42
N ALA A 281 -0.35 11.45 23.59
CA ALA A 281 -0.69 10.08 23.20
C ALA A 281 0.17 9.73 21.97
N ALA A 282 0.78 8.54 21.95
CA ALA A 282 1.68 8.10 20.89
C ALA A 282 0.97 8.15 19.53
N VAL A 283 1.35 9.13 18.70
CA VAL A 283 0.85 9.32 17.34
C VAL A 283 1.22 8.08 16.52
N GLN A 284 0.23 7.45 15.89
CA GLN A 284 0.46 6.32 15.00
C GLN A 284 1.21 6.80 13.74
N ASP A 285 2.35 6.19 13.45
CA ASP A 285 3.18 6.45 12.27
C ASP A 285 2.73 5.56 11.10
N THR A 286 1.61 5.92 10.47
CA THR A 286 0.98 5.14 9.39
C THR A 286 1.92 4.89 8.21
N ALA A 287 2.72 5.87 7.81
CA ALA A 287 3.73 5.69 6.75
C ALA A 287 4.79 4.62 7.11
N LYS A 288 5.16 4.53 8.39
CA LYS A 288 6.02 3.46 8.88
C LYS A 288 5.29 2.12 8.94
N VAL A 289 4.00 2.08 9.29
CA VAL A 289 3.18 0.86 9.20
C VAL A 289 3.16 0.32 7.77
N ASP A 290 2.86 1.16 6.78
CA ASP A 290 2.78 0.76 5.38
C ASP A 290 4.14 0.31 4.83
N LYS A 291 5.22 1.02 5.20
CA LYS A 291 6.57 0.59 4.85
C LYS A 291 6.92 -0.77 5.44
N LEU A 292 6.53 -1.04 6.69
CA LEU A 292 6.80 -2.30 7.37
C LEU A 292 5.94 -3.45 6.81
N LEU A 293 4.70 -3.17 6.43
CA LEU A 293 3.84 -4.11 5.71
C LEU A 293 4.41 -4.43 4.31
N ALA A 294 4.89 -3.42 3.58
CA ALA A 294 5.57 -3.63 2.31
C ALA A 294 6.90 -4.40 2.48
N GLU A 295 7.64 -4.16 3.56
CA GLU A 295 8.84 -4.93 3.90
C GLU A 295 8.49 -6.40 4.17
N LEU A 296 7.44 -6.65 4.96
CA LEU A 296 6.90 -7.99 5.20
C LEU A 296 6.48 -8.65 3.89
N ASP A 297 5.81 -7.93 2.99
CA ASP A 297 5.38 -8.44 1.69
C ASP A 297 6.53 -8.78 0.76
N SER A 298 7.62 -8.02 0.84
CA SER A 298 8.85 -8.31 0.11
C SER A 298 9.56 -9.57 0.59
N MET A 299 9.22 -10.11 1.76
CA MET A 299 9.78 -11.38 2.24
C MET A 299 9.29 -12.53 1.36
N ILE A 300 10.19 -13.42 0.97
CA ILE A 300 9.87 -14.55 0.11
C ILE A 300 9.01 -15.54 0.90
N GLY A 301 7.90 -16.00 0.31
CA GLY A 301 6.97 -16.97 0.91
C GLY A 301 6.15 -16.41 2.08
N LEU A 302 5.87 -17.26 3.07
CA LEU A 302 5.20 -16.91 4.34
C LEU A 302 3.74 -16.41 4.22
N ALA A 303 2.98 -16.89 3.23
CA ALA A 303 1.60 -16.42 2.99
C ALA A 303 0.72 -16.44 4.25
N GLY A 304 0.65 -17.59 4.95
CA GLY A 304 -0.15 -17.69 6.18
C GLY A 304 0.31 -16.76 7.31
N VAL A 305 1.62 -16.57 7.48
CA VAL A 305 2.17 -15.63 8.48
C VAL A 305 1.83 -14.19 8.12
N LYS A 306 1.92 -13.82 6.84
CA LYS A 306 1.58 -12.47 6.36
C LYS A 306 0.11 -12.15 6.59
N ASP A 307 -0.77 -13.09 6.27
CA ASP A 307 -2.22 -12.93 6.44
C ASP A 307 -2.58 -12.79 7.93
N GLU A 308 -1.96 -13.59 8.81
CA GLU A 308 -2.21 -13.50 10.24
C GLU A 308 -1.69 -12.19 10.86
N VAL A 309 -0.53 -11.71 10.41
CA VAL A 309 0.01 -10.41 10.86
C VAL A 309 -0.91 -9.27 10.41
N ARG A 310 -1.46 -9.30 9.19
CA ARG A 310 -2.46 -8.32 8.74
C ARG A 310 -3.72 -8.36 9.59
N ALA A 311 -4.28 -9.55 9.82
CA ALA A 311 -5.48 -9.70 10.64
C ALA A 311 -5.28 -9.14 12.06
N LEU A 312 -4.08 -9.30 12.63
CA LEU A 312 -3.73 -8.69 13.92
C LEU A 312 -3.66 -7.16 13.87
N ILE A 313 -3.13 -6.58 12.79
CA ILE A 313 -3.06 -5.12 12.60
C ILE A 313 -4.47 -4.55 12.42
N ASP A 314 -5.30 -5.18 11.59
CA ASP A 314 -6.68 -4.77 11.36
C ASP A 314 -7.47 -4.78 12.67
N GLU A 315 -7.30 -5.82 13.50
CA GLU A 315 -7.91 -5.92 14.81
C GLU A 315 -7.45 -4.79 15.76
N ILE A 316 -6.15 -4.47 15.76
CA ILE A 316 -5.58 -3.37 16.57
C ILE A 316 -6.17 -2.03 16.15
N GLN A 317 -6.24 -1.75 14.84
CA GLN A 317 -6.78 -0.49 14.31
C GLN A 317 -8.27 -0.34 14.61
N VAL A 318 -9.06 -1.40 14.40
CA VAL A 318 -10.49 -1.39 14.74
C VAL A 318 -10.71 -1.17 16.22
N ASN A 319 -9.91 -1.81 17.08
CA ASN A 319 -10.01 -1.62 18.52
C ASN A 319 -9.65 -0.19 18.94
N GLU A 320 -8.71 0.46 18.26
CA GLU A 320 -8.37 1.85 18.51
C GLU A 320 -9.51 2.79 18.07
N TRP A 321 -10.11 2.60 16.89
CA TRP A 321 -11.29 3.37 16.48
C TRP A 321 -12.47 3.20 17.43
N ARG A 322 -12.69 1.99 17.94
CA ARG A 322 -13.70 1.74 18.98
C ARG A 322 -13.40 2.52 20.25
N ARG A 323 -12.13 2.54 20.69
CA ARG A 323 -11.70 3.29 21.88
C ARG A 323 -11.91 4.80 21.69
N GLN A 324 -11.57 5.34 20.53
CA GLN A 324 -11.79 6.75 20.17
C GLN A 324 -13.28 7.12 20.09
N ALA A 325 -14.12 6.19 19.64
CA ALA A 325 -15.57 6.34 19.63
C ALA A 325 -16.22 6.14 21.03
N GLY A 326 -15.42 5.95 22.09
CA GLY A 326 -15.91 5.72 23.45
C GLY A 326 -16.58 4.36 23.66
N LEU A 327 -16.37 3.41 22.75
CA LEU A 327 -16.92 2.05 22.83
C LEU A 327 -15.99 1.15 23.66
N ALA A 328 -16.59 0.21 24.38
CA ALA A 328 -15.83 -0.81 25.09
C ALA A 328 -15.07 -1.70 24.09
N VAL A 329 -13.78 -1.89 24.38
CA VAL A 329 -12.89 -2.84 23.73
C VAL A 329 -12.43 -3.86 24.76
N GLY A 330 -12.39 -5.13 24.36
CA GLY A 330 -11.79 -6.19 25.17
C GLY A 330 -10.29 -5.96 25.32
N GLY A 331 -9.68 -6.53 26.35
CA GLY A 331 -8.22 -6.57 26.46
C GLY A 331 -7.65 -7.52 25.41
N ALA A 332 -7.06 -6.99 24.34
CA ALA A 332 -6.33 -7.81 23.38
C ALA A 332 -4.92 -8.09 23.94
N SER A 333 -4.52 -9.35 24.00
CA SER A 333 -3.13 -9.71 24.30
C SER A 333 -2.31 -9.64 23.02
N HIS A 334 -1.19 -8.92 23.08
CA HIS A 334 -0.24 -8.80 21.97
C HIS A 334 0.86 -9.87 22.00
N HIS A 335 0.69 -10.91 22.82
CA HIS A 335 1.66 -11.99 22.98
C HIS A 335 1.44 -13.08 21.93
N LEU A 336 2.51 -13.48 21.25
CA LEU A 336 2.47 -14.42 20.12
C LEU A 336 3.37 -15.63 20.32
N ILE A 337 2.99 -16.76 19.72
CA ILE A 337 3.80 -17.97 19.64
C ILE A 337 4.24 -18.16 18.19
N PHE A 338 5.54 -18.25 17.94
CA PHE A 338 6.10 -18.51 16.61
C PHE A 338 6.63 -19.94 16.53
N THR A 339 5.96 -20.80 15.76
CA THR A 339 6.39 -22.19 15.55
C THR A 339 7.01 -22.38 14.18
N GLY A 340 7.99 -23.28 14.05
CA GLY A 340 8.48 -23.74 12.75
C GLY A 340 9.97 -24.00 12.70
N ALA A 341 10.44 -24.54 11.58
CA ALA A 341 11.84 -24.94 11.38
C ALA A 341 12.82 -23.75 11.39
N PRO A 342 14.13 -23.95 11.62
CA PRO A 342 15.13 -22.89 11.58
C PRO A 342 15.23 -22.28 10.19
N GLY A 343 15.53 -20.97 10.15
CA GLY A 343 15.75 -20.26 8.89
C GLY A 343 14.48 -19.94 8.08
N THR A 344 13.29 -20.01 8.69
CA THR A 344 12.00 -19.63 8.09
C THR A 344 11.64 -18.15 8.28
N GLY A 345 12.48 -17.35 8.95
CA GLY A 345 12.27 -15.91 9.09
C GLY A 345 11.58 -15.43 10.37
N LYS A 346 11.36 -16.32 11.37
CA LYS A 346 10.75 -15.99 12.68
C LYS A 346 11.28 -14.70 13.33
N THR A 347 12.60 -14.60 13.54
CA THR A 347 13.22 -13.43 14.19
C THR A 347 13.05 -12.16 13.36
N THR A 348 13.07 -12.27 12.02
CA THR A 348 12.86 -11.14 11.12
C THR A 348 11.43 -10.62 11.22
N VAL A 349 10.43 -11.51 11.14
CA VAL A 349 9.02 -11.14 11.30
C VAL A 349 8.74 -10.59 12.69
N ALA A 350 9.36 -11.13 13.74
CA ALA A 350 9.19 -10.63 15.11
C ALA A 350 9.69 -9.17 15.26
N ARG A 351 10.78 -8.81 14.59
CA ARG A 351 11.29 -7.43 14.55
C ARG A 351 10.32 -6.50 13.83
N ILE A 352 9.82 -6.91 12.66
CA ILE A 352 8.84 -6.14 11.90
C ILE A 352 7.56 -5.95 12.72
N TYR A 353 7.06 -7.01 13.36
CA TYR A 353 5.88 -6.94 14.23
C TYR A 353 6.07 -5.97 15.40
N GLY A 354 7.24 -5.96 16.06
CA GLY A 354 7.52 -4.97 17.10
C GLY A 354 7.54 -3.53 16.61
N GLN A 355 8.11 -3.31 15.43
CA GLN A 355 8.10 -1.99 14.79
C GLN A 355 6.70 -1.57 14.35
N LEU A 356 5.85 -2.52 13.93
CA LEU A 356 4.45 -2.30 13.62
C LEU A 356 3.67 -1.90 14.87
N LEU A 357 3.83 -2.60 15.99
CA LEU A 357 3.18 -2.22 17.26
C LEU A 357 3.61 -0.83 17.74
N GLN A 358 4.89 -0.48 17.56
CA GLN A 358 5.36 0.88 17.84
C GLN A 358 4.70 1.90 16.92
N ALA A 359 4.69 1.63 15.62
CA ALA A 359 4.13 2.52 14.62
C ALA A 359 2.60 2.66 14.79
N LEU A 360 1.92 1.63 15.29
CA LEU A 360 0.49 1.68 15.65
C LEU A 360 0.24 2.29 17.04
N GLY A 361 1.26 2.84 17.72
CA GLY A 361 1.11 3.47 19.02
C GLY A 361 0.69 2.51 20.15
N VAL A 362 0.69 1.19 19.90
CA VAL A 362 0.38 0.16 20.90
C VAL A 362 1.52 0.07 21.91
N LEU A 363 2.75 0.16 21.43
CA LEU A 363 3.94 0.16 22.27
C LEU A 363 4.67 1.52 22.14
N PRO A 364 5.11 2.12 23.26
CA PRO A 364 5.76 3.43 23.22
C PRO A 364 7.12 3.39 22.49
N ASN A 365 7.79 2.24 22.46
CA ASN A 365 9.11 2.04 21.85
C ASN A 365 9.11 0.86 20.86
N GLY A 366 10.02 0.88 19.88
CA GLY A 366 10.24 -0.23 18.94
C GLY A 366 11.38 -1.15 19.35
N GLN A 367 11.74 -1.17 20.64
CA GLN A 367 12.91 -1.90 21.12
C GLN A 367 12.68 -3.40 20.97
N PHE A 368 13.66 -4.10 20.39
CA PHE A 368 13.60 -5.55 20.21
C PHE A 368 14.70 -6.20 21.03
N LYS A 369 14.31 -6.95 22.07
CA LYS A 369 15.23 -7.70 22.93
C LYS A 369 15.10 -9.19 22.64
N GLU A 370 16.17 -9.76 22.08
CA GLU A 370 16.28 -11.19 21.80
C GLU A 370 17.02 -11.89 22.95
N VAL A 371 16.43 -12.95 23.50
CA VAL A 371 16.97 -13.72 24.62
C VAL A 371 16.77 -15.22 24.44
N ALA A 372 17.61 -16.01 25.11
CA ALA A 372 17.46 -17.46 25.21
C ALA A 372 17.44 -17.89 26.69
N ARG A 373 17.28 -19.20 26.95
CA ARG A 373 17.26 -19.76 28.32
C ARG A 373 18.41 -19.27 29.21
N ARG A 374 19.63 -19.19 28.67
CA ARG A 374 20.82 -18.75 29.41
C ARG A 374 20.73 -17.32 29.94
N ASP A 375 19.91 -16.49 29.30
CA ASP A 375 19.75 -15.07 29.63
C ASP A 375 18.66 -14.87 30.69
N LEU A 376 17.71 -15.81 30.79
CA LEU A 376 16.60 -15.76 31.74
C LEU A 376 16.88 -16.54 33.03
N VAL A 377 17.60 -17.66 32.93
CA VAL A 377 17.83 -18.57 34.06
C VAL A 377 19.13 -18.22 34.79
N GLY A 378 19.04 -18.17 36.12
CA GLY A 378 20.18 -17.94 37.03
C GLY A 378 21.00 -19.20 37.28
N GLN A 379 22.22 -19.04 37.80
CA GLN A 379 23.09 -20.16 38.20
C GLN A 379 22.89 -20.58 39.67
N TYR A 380 22.20 -19.76 40.46
CA TYR A 380 22.00 -19.93 41.90
C TYR A 380 20.52 -19.75 42.27
N ILE A 381 20.08 -20.39 43.36
CA ILE A 381 18.69 -20.32 43.86
C ILE A 381 18.31 -18.86 44.16
N GLY A 382 17.13 -18.42 43.69
CA GLY A 382 16.61 -17.07 43.87
C GLY A 382 17.11 -16.03 42.86
N HIS A 383 18.18 -16.32 42.11
CA HIS A 383 18.69 -15.40 41.07
C HIS A 383 17.89 -15.47 39.76
N THR A 384 17.10 -16.51 39.54
CA THR A 384 16.37 -16.67 38.28
C THR A 384 15.22 -15.67 38.16
N ALA A 385 14.42 -15.49 39.21
CA ALA A 385 13.36 -14.49 39.22
C ALA A 385 13.90 -13.06 39.01
N GLU A 386 15.01 -12.71 39.67
CA GLU A 386 15.67 -11.40 39.52
C GLU A 386 16.15 -11.19 38.08
N LYS A 387 16.81 -12.20 37.51
CA LYS A 387 17.36 -12.12 36.15
C LYS A 387 16.26 -12.04 35.08
N ALA A 388 15.22 -12.86 35.20
CA ALA A 388 14.05 -12.80 34.31
C ALA A 388 13.35 -11.44 34.41
N THR A 389 13.21 -10.90 35.63
CA THR A 389 12.61 -9.58 35.86
C THR A 389 13.45 -8.47 35.22
N SER A 390 14.78 -8.48 35.41
CA SER A 390 15.69 -7.50 34.82
C SER A 390 15.59 -7.50 33.29
N VAL A 391 15.64 -8.69 32.68
CA VAL A 391 15.53 -8.85 31.22
C VAL A 391 14.17 -8.36 30.71
N PHE A 392 13.09 -8.65 31.43
CA PHE A 392 11.75 -8.20 31.07
C PHE A 392 11.63 -6.68 31.17
N GLN A 393 12.15 -6.07 32.24
CA GLN A 393 12.18 -4.62 32.43
C GLN A 393 12.96 -3.91 31.34
N GLU A 394 14.08 -4.49 30.89
CA GLU A 394 14.84 -3.97 29.74
C GLU A 394 14.05 -4.00 28.42
N ALA A 395 13.03 -4.85 28.32
CA ALA A 395 12.17 -4.96 27.14
C ALA A 395 10.86 -4.16 27.26
N LEU A 396 10.63 -3.47 28.37
CA LEU A 396 9.45 -2.63 28.56
C LEU A 396 9.37 -1.54 27.49
N GLY A 397 8.16 -1.34 27.02
CA GLY A 397 7.84 -0.46 25.92
C GLY A 397 8.10 -1.07 24.54
N GLY A 398 8.57 -2.32 24.43
CA GLY A 398 8.92 -2.96 23.15
C GLY A 398 8.58 -4.46 23.09
N VAL A 399 9.40 -5.23 22.38
CA VAL A 399 9.22 -6.67 22.17
C VAL A 399 10.30 -7.49 22.89
N LEU A 400 9.87 -8.45 23.69
CA LEU A 400 10.71 -9.50 24.26
C LEU A 400 10.56 -10.77 23.43
N PHE A 401 11.60 -11.13 22.68
CA PHE A 401 11.64 -12.34 21.86
C PHE A 401 12.47 -13.42 22.56
N ILE A 402 11.83 -14.55 22.90
CA ILE A 402 12.46 -15.68 23.58
C ILE A 402 12.65 -16.81 22.56
N ASP A 403 13.88 -17.02 22.11
CA ASP A 403 14.21 -18.10 21.18
C ASP A 403 14.36 -19.44 21.91
N GLU A 404 13.92 -20.51 21.23
CA GLU A 404 13.84 -21.87 21.77
C GLU A 404 13.21 -21.93 23.18
N ALA A 405 12.08 -21.27 23.37
CA ALA A 405 11.43 -21.08 24.68
C ALA A 405 11.11 -22.40 25.40
N TYR A 406 10.82 -23.47 24.65
CA TYR A 406 10.61 -24.82 25.18
C TYR A 406 11.79 -25.35 26.01
N THR A 407 12.99 -24.79 25.83
CA THR A 407 14.14 -25.17 26.65
C THR A 407 13.95 -24.79 28.12
N LEU A 408 13.08 -23.82 28.44
CA LEU A 408 12.74 -23.41 29.81
C LEU A 408 11.96 -24.50 30.56
N SER A 409 11.06 -25.23 29.89
CA SER A 409 10.20 -26.25 30.51
C SER A 409 10.79 -27.67 30.51
N ARG A 410 12.02 -27.88 29.99
CA ARG A 410 12.62 -29.22 29.93
C ARG A 410 12.83 -29.82 31.32
N SER A 411 12.06 -30.87 31.62
CA SER A 411 12.11 -31.67 32.84
C SER A 411 13.33 -32.60 32.83
N GLY A 412 14.50 -32.08 33.21
CA GLY A 412 15.76 -32.84 33.19
C GLY A 412 16.76 -32.45 34.27
N GLY A 413 16.39 -32.65 35.55
CA GLY A 413 17.26 -32.48 36.72
C GLY A 413 16.94 -31.25 37.59
N SER A 414 17.74 -30.99 38.63
CA SER A 414 17.60 -29.83 39.57
C SER A 414 17.65 -28.45 38.91
N SER A 415 17.90 -28.40 37.60
CA SER A 415 17.81 -27.19 36.76
C SER A 415 16.41 -26.95 36.16
N ALA A 416 15.47 -27.88 36.36
CA ALA A 416 14.08 -27.74 35.94
C ALA A 416 13.35 -26.72 36.81
N ASP A 417 13.62 -26.70 38.12
CA ASP A 417 12.98 -25.77 39.07
C ASP A 417 13.28 -24.31 38.72
N PHE A 418 14.50 -24.00 38.28
CA PHE A 418 14.86 -22.65 37.84
C PHE A 418 14.21 -22.25 36.51
N GLY A 419 14.02 -23.21 35.59
CA GLY A 419 13.31 -22.94 34.34
C GLY A 419 11.85 -22.61 34.58
N GLN A 420 11.21 -23.36 35.48
CA GLN A 420 9.82 -23.11 35.88
C GLN A 420 9.68 -21.77 36.62
N GLU A 421 10.61 -21.44 37.51
CA GLU A 421 10.66 -20.14 38.21
C GLU A 421 10.72 -18.96 37.21
N ALA A 422 11.48 -19.10 36.12
CA ALA A 422 11.52 -18.09 35.05
C ALA A 422 10.17 -17.97 34.33
N ILE A 423 9.52 -19.10 34.01
CA ILE A 423 8.20 -19.13 33.36
C ILE A 423 7.16 -18.44 34.23
N ASP A 424 7.09 -18.80 35.51
CA ASP A 424 6.10 -18.26 36.45
C ASP A 424 6.30 -16.74 36.64
N THR A 425 7.56 -16.30 36.70
CA THR A 425 7.92 -14.88 36.75
C THR A 425 7.46 -14.14 35.48
N LEU A 426 7.73 -14.69 34.29
CA LEU A 426 7.31 -14.10 33.02
C LEU A 426 5.79 -14.02 32.89
N VAL A 427 5.07 -15.09 33.24
CA VAL A 427 3.59 -15.15 33.21
C VAL A 427 2.99 -14.05 34.09
N LYS A 428 3.55 -13.83 35.28
CA LYS A 428 3.13 -12.76 36.18
C LYS A 428 3.39 -11.38 35.56
N LEU A 429 4.60 -11.14 35.04
CA LEU A 429 4.97 -9.86 34.45
C LEU A 429 4.18 -9.54 33.18
N MET A 430 3.85 -10.56 32.38
CA MET A 430 2.97 -10.43 31.21
C MET A 430 1.56 -9.96 31.59
N GLU A 431 1.03 -10.42 32.72
CA GLU A 431 -0.25 -9.95 33.25
C GLU A 431 -0.17 -8.50 33.72
N ASP A 432 0.84 -8.19 34.55
CA ASP A 432 1.01 -6.89 35.19
C ASP A 432 1.32 -5.77 34.17
N HIS A 433 1.98 -6.11 33.05
CA HIS A 433 2.47 -5.16 32.03
C HIS A 433 1.92 -5.42 30.61
N ARG A 434 0.73 -6.02 30.50
CA ARG A 434 0.09 -6.41 29.22
C ARG A 434 0.06 -5.34 28.11
N ASP A 435 -0.12 -4.07 28.46
CA ASP A 435 -0.23 -2.96 27.50
C ASP A 435 1.12 -2.25 27.27
N GLN A 436 2.21 -2.75 27.88
CA GLN A 436 3.53 -2.12 27.85
C GLN A 436 4.60 -2.97 27.16
N VAL A 437 4.31 -4.24 26.85
CA VAL A 437 5.29 -5.13 26.21
C VAL A 437 4.59 -6.23 25.41
N ALA A 438 5.16 -6.59 24.26
CA ALA A 438 4.75 -7.78 23.52
C ALA A 438 5.79 -8.90 23.71
N VAL A 439 5.38 -10.03 24.27
CA VAL A 439 6.23 -11.21 24.43
C VAL A 439 5.98 -12.17 23.28
N ILE A 440 7.06 -12.54 22.58
CA ILE A 440 7.02 -13.52 21.49
C ILE A 440 7.89 -14.71 21.89
N VAL A 441 7.29 -15.90 21.98
CA VAL A 441 8.02 -17.14 22.22
C VAL A 441 8.19 -17.91 20.92
N ALA A 442 9.41 -18.35 20.62
CA ALA A 442 9.71 -19.05 19.37
C ALA A 442 10.31 -20.45 19.61
N GLY A 443 10.04 -21.37 18.69
CA GLY A 443 10.64 -22.70 18.72
C GLY A 443 10.12 -23.64 17.64
N TYR A 444 10.52 -24.91 17.75
CA TYR A 444 10.02 -25.99 16.90
C TYR A 444 8.57 -26.34 17.26
N THR A 445 7.77 -26.70 16.26
CA THR A 445 6.32 -26.87 16.40
C THR A 445 5.94 -27.89 17.49
N VAL A 446 6.58 -29.05 17.52
CA VAL A 446 6.25 -30.12 18.48
C VAL A 446 6.67 -29.76 19.91
N GLU A 447 7.85 -29.19 20.06
CA GLU A 447 8.43 -28.79 21.34
C GLU A 447 7.67 -27.62 21.95
N MET A 448 7.18 -26.68 21.13
CA MET A 448 6.34 -25.57 21.60
C MET A 448 4.98 -26.04 22.09
N GLN A 449 4.39 -27.07 21.49
CA GLN A 449 3.15 -27.67 22.01
C GLN A 449 3.37 -28.20 23.44
N THR A 450 4.46 -28.94 23.64
CA THR A 450 4.84 -29.47 24.96
C THR A 450 5.11 -28.35 25.98
N PHE A 451 5.68 -27.23 25.53
CA PHE A 451 5.93 -26.05 26.37
C PHE A 451 4.63 -25.37 26.85
N LEU A 452 3.63 -25.24 25.98
CA LEU A 452 2.33 -24.65 26.34
C LEU A 452 1.54 -25.56 27.28
N ASP A 453 1.59 -26.87 27.06
CA ASP A 453 0.92 -27.86 27.91
C ASP A 453 1.55 -27.92 29.33
N ALA A 454 2.79 -27.48 29.48
CA ALA A 454 3.48 -27.48 30.78
C ALA A 454 2.97 -26.44 31.77
N ASN A 455 2.33 -25.36 31.31
CA ASN A 455 1.76 -24.33 32.19
C ASN A 455 0.50 -23.71 31.57
N SER A 456 -0.65 -23.94 32.19
CA SER A 456 -1.95 -23.42 31.74
C SER A 456 -2.04 -21.88 31.73
N GLY A 457 -1.19 -21.21 32.51
CA GLY A 457 -1.03 -19.76 32.50
C GLY A 457 -0.43 -19.23 31.20
N LEU A 458 0.45 -19.99 30.54
CA LEU A 458 1.01 -19.62 29.24
C LEU A 458 -0.07 -19.72 28.15
N ALA A 459 -0.77 -20.86 28.07
CA ALA A 459 -1.80 -21.08 27.06
C ALA A 459 -2.93 -20.05 27.09
N SER A 460 -3.24 -19.49 28.27
CA SER A 460 -4.26 -18.44 28.41
C SER A 460 -3.78 -17.02 28.06
N ARG A 461 -2.46 -16.77 28.06
CA ARG A 461 -1.88 -15.43 27.85
C ARG A 461 -1.36 -15.20 26.44
N PHE A 462 -0.99 -16.26 25.75
CA PHE A 462 -0.66 -16.20 24.33
C PHE A 462 -1.94 -16.29 23.50
N ALA A 463 -2.25 -15.20 22.78
CA ALA A 463 -3.51 -15.06 22.06
C ALA A 463 -3.55 -15.92 20.78
N LYS A 464 -2.41 -16.05 20.10
CA LYS A 464 -2.32 -16.68 18.79
C LYS A 464 -0.98 -17.38 18.56
N THR A 465 -1.03 -18.42 17.72
CA THR A 465 0.13 -19.17 17.23
C THR A 465 0.29 -18.93 15.73
N LEU A 466 1.47 -18.47 15.32
CA LEU A 466 1.85 -18.27 13.92
C LEU A 466 2.80 -19.40 13.51
N GLU A 467 2.39 -20.20 12.53
CA GLU A 467 3.17 -21.30 11.99
C GLU A 467 4.00 -20.86 10.78
N PHE A 468 5.32 -21.03 10.89
CA PHE A 468 6.29 -20.73 9.84
C PHE A 468 6.66 -22.01 9.09
N GLU A 469 6.03 -22.19 7.94
CA GLU A 469 6.24 -23.34 7.06
C GLU A 469 7.64 -23.35 6.41
N ASN A 470 8.07 -24.54 5.97
CA ASN A 470 9.27 -24.70 5.18
C ASN A 470 9.11 -24.06 3.79
N TYR A 471 10.14 -23.39 3.29
CA TYR A 471 10.13 -22.86 1.94
C TYR A 471 10.09 -23.97 0.89
N SER A 472 9.29 -23.75 -0.16
CA SER A 472 9.28 -24.57 -1.35
C SER A 472 10.62 -24.48 -2.10
N PRO A 473 10.96 -25.46 -2.96
CA PRO A 473 12.15 -25.38 -3.81
C PRO A 473 12.24 -24.09 -4.62
N ASN A 474 11.11 -23.59 -5.11
CA ASN A 474 11.05 -22.35 -5.89
C ASN A 474 11.42 -21.14 -5.03
N GLU A 475 10.90 -21.06 -3.81
CA GLU A 475 11.21 -19.99 -2.86
C GLU A 475 12.66 -20.05 -2.40
N LEU A 476 13.23 -21.24 -2.20
CA LEU A 476 14.65 -21.40 -1.88
C LEU A 476 15.55 -20.89 -3.01
N VAL A 477 15.20 -21.13 -4.28
CA VAL A 477 15.92 -20.55 -5.43
C VAL A 477 15.83 -19.02 -5.42
N LEU A 478 14.65 -18.44 -5.14
CA LEU A 478 14.50 -17.00 -5.01
C LEU A 478 15.37 -16.43 -3.87
N ILE A 479 15.48 -17.15 -2.75
CA ILE A 479 16.34 -16.78 -1.63
C ILE A 479 17.81 -16.80 -2.07
N VAL A 480 18.27 -17.86 -2.75
CA VAL A 480 19.64 -17.94 -3.29
C VAL A 480 19.92 -16.77 -4.24
N ASN A 481 19.00 -16.48 -5.16
CA ASN A 481 19.15 -15.39 -6.13
C ASN A 481 19.22 -14.02 -5.44
N ARG A 482 18.38 -13.78 -4.42
CA ARG A 482 18.40 -12.53 -3.62
C ARG A 482 19.72 -12.36 -2.87
N ILE A 483 20.22 -13.42 -2.21
CA ILE A 483 21.52 -13.36 -1.52
C ILE A 483 22.67 -13.18 -2.52
N ALA A 484 22.63 -13.87 -3.66
CA ALA A 484 23.65 -13.74 -4.70
C ALA A 484 23.73 -12.30 -5.24
N ARG A 485 22.60 -11.70 -5.59
CA ARG A 485 22.55 -10.31 -6.10
C ARG A 485 23.04 -9.28 -5.09
N ASN A 486 22.70 -9.45 -3.82
CA ASN A 486 23.16 -8.55 -2.76
C ASN A 486 24.69 -8.56 -2.59
N ASP A 487 25.34 -9.67 -2.95
CA ASP A 487 26.78 -9.83 -2.89
C ASP A 487 27.43 -9.71 -4.30
N ASP A 488 26.76 -9.04 -5.24
CA ASP A 488 27.21 -8.77 -6.62
C ASP A 488 27.37 -9.99 -7.55
N TYR A 489 26.86 -11.17 -7.16
CA TYR A 489 26.84 -12.38 -7.98
C TYR A 489 25.58 -12.48 -8.86
N LEU A 490 25.75 -13.10 -10.02
CA LEU A 490 24.70 -13.45 -10.97
C LEU A 490 24.68 -14.96 -11.19
N LEU A 491 23.50 -15.54 -11.33
CA LEU A 491 23.33 -16.94 -11.70
C LEU A 491 23.29 -17.04 -13.22
N ALA A 492 24.10 -17.93 -13.80
CA ALA A 492 24.09 -18.20 -15.23
C ALA A 492 22.75 -18.80 -15.68
N SER A 493 22.42 -18.63 -16.97
CA SER A 493 21.22 -19.22 -17.57
C SER A 493 21.13 -20.72 -17.29
N GLY A 494 19.97 -21.19 -16.79
CA GLY A 494 19.69 -22.59 -16.47
C GLY A 494 20.16 -23.04 -15.08
N LEU A 495 20.87 -22.19 -14.33
CA LEU A 495 21.28 -22.52 -12.96
C LEU A 495 20.10 -22.49 -11.97
N ASP A 496 19.10 -21.64 -12.20
CA ASP A 496 17.87 -21.59 -11.40
C ASP A 496 17.10 -22.93 -11.45
N ASP A 497 17.07 -23.59 -12.61
CA ASP A 497 16.41 -24.89 -12.79
C ASP A 497 17.18 -26.01 -12.09
N ALA A 498 18.51 -26.01 -12.20
CA ALA A 498 19.36 -26.98 -11.51
C ALA A 498 19.28 -26.85 -9.98
N LEU A 499 19.26 -25.61 -9.47
CA LEU A 499 19.03 -25.35 -8.05
C LEU A 499 17.65 -25.84 -7.61
N ARG A 500 16.60 -25.60 -8.42
CA ARG A 500 15.24 -26.08 -8.13
C ARG A 500 15.17 -27.59 -8.03
N GLU A 501 15.82 -28.30 -8.96
CA GLU A 501 15.90 -29.76 -8.94
C GLU A 501 16.64 -30.26 -7.68
N TRP A 502 17.80 -29.67 -7.37
CA TRP A 502 18.57 -30.01 -6.18
C TRP A 502 17.78 -29.82 -4.88
N PHE A 503 17.13 -28.66 -4.71
CA PHE A 503 16.26 -28.43 -3.57
C PHE A 503 15.07 -29.39 -3.55
N GLY A 504 14.54 -29.76 -4.71
CA GLY A 504 13.46 -30.74 -4.86
C GLY A 504 13.79 -32.11 -4.27
N GLN A 505 15.06 -32.53 -4.30
CA GLN A 505 15.53 -33.82 -3.80
C GLN A 505 15.75 -33.86 -2.28
N ILE A 506 15.84 -32.70 -1.61
CA ILE A 506 16.09 -32.63 -0.17
C ILE A 506 14.80 -32.86 0.62
N GLN A 507 14.84 -33.77 1.60
CA GLN A 507 13.77 -33.92 2.58
C GLN A 507 13.72 -32.72 3.53
N ARG A 508 12.62 -31.96 3.46
CA ARG A 508 12.38 -30.77 4.29
C ARG A 508 11.58 -31.13 5.54
N GLY A 509 12.23 -31.83 6.47
CA GLY A 509 11.65 -32.16 7.79
C GLY A 509 11.64 -30.96 8.75
N GLN A 510 11.27 -31.21 10.02
CA GLN A 510 11.11 -30.17 11.05
C GLN A 510 12.43 -29.47 11.44
N ASN A 511 13.58 -30.12 11.20
CA ASN A 511 14.91 -29.59 11.51
C ASN A 511 15.62 -28.98 10.28
N PHE A 512 14.93 -28.85 9.16
CA PHE A 512 15.52 -28.32 7.94
C PHE A 512 15.85 -26.82 8.08
N GLY A 513 17.05 -26.42 7.66
CA GLY A 513 17.58 -25.06 7.90
C GLY A 513 17.08 -23.97 6.95
N ASN A 514 16.25 -24.28 5.95
CA ASN A 514 15.63 -23.32 5.04
C ASN A 514 16.62 -22.30 4.46
N ALA A 515 16.45 -21.00 4.73
CA ALA A 515 17.36 -19.95 4.24
C ALA A 515 18.81 -20.14 4.72
N ARG A 516 19.05 -20.82 5.85
CA ARG A 516 20.40 -21.17 6.31
C ARG A 516 21.06 -22.20 5.38
N GLU A 517 20.30 -23.18 4.90
CA GLU A 517 20.79 -24.16 3.90
C GLU A 517 21.03 -23.49 2.55
N ALA A 518 20.12 -22.60 2.11
CA ALA A 518 20.31 -21.82 0.88
C ALA A 518 21.59 -20.97 0.92
N ARG A 519 21.87 -20.30 2.05
CA ARG A 519 23.11 -19.53 2.26
C ARG A 519 24.34 -20.44 2.22
N LYS A 520 24.30 -21.57 2.93
CA LYS A 520 25.41 -22.53 2.98
C LYS A 520 25.73 -23.08 1.60
N LEU A 521 24.71 -23.42 0.79
CA LEU A 521 24.92 -23.85 -0.59
C LEU A 521 25.61 -22.77 -1.43
N LEU A 522 25.13 -21.53 -1.35
CA LEU A 522 25.71 -20.41 -2.10
C LEU A 522 27.17 -20.14 -1.71
N GLU A 523 27.50 -20.21 -0.42
CA GLU A 523 28.89 -20.12 0.06
C GLU A 523 29.77 -21.23 -0.53
N SER A 524 29.28 -22.47 -0.57
CA SER A 524 29.96 -23.59 -1.22
C SER A 524 30.15 -23.36 -2.72
N MET A 525 29.15 -22.82 -3.42
CA MET A 525 29.25 -22.47 -4.85
C MET A 525 30.29 -21.38 -5.10
N ARG A 526 30.36 -20.34 -4.26
CA ARG A 526 31.40 -19.29 -4.35
C ARG A 526 32.80 -19.86 -4.15
N LYS A 527 32.94 -20.81 -3.23
CA LYS A 527 34.21 -21.51 -3.01
C LYS A 527 34.61 -22.33 -4.25
N ALA A 528 33.64 -23.00 -4.88
CA ALA A 528 33.86 -23.73 -6.14
C ALA A 528 34.26 -22.79 -7.29
N GLN A 529 33.55 -21.67 -7.46
CA GLN A 529 33.84 -20.65 -8.44
C GLN A 529 35.25 -20.07 -8.25
N SER A 530 35.66 -19.79 -7.00
CA SER A 530 37.02 -19.34 -6.70
C SER A 530 38.09 -20.33 -7.17
N GLY A 531 37.83 -21.63 -6.99
CA GLY A 531 38.68 -22.70 -7.51
C GLY A 531 38.77 -22.70 -9.04
N ARG A 532 37.61 -22.60 -9.72
CA ARG A 532 37.50 -22.52 -11.18
C ARG A 532 38.26 -21.32 -11.74
N LEU A 533 38.03 -20.13 -11.19
CA LEU A 533 38.63 -18.89 -11.67
C LEU A 533 40.16 -18.87 -11.51
N ARG A 534 40.68 -19.45 -10.42
CA ARG A 534 42.14 -19.63 -10.27
C ARG A 534 42.73 -20.58 -11.31
N GLY A 535 41.94 -21.51 -11.84
CA GLY A 535 42.33 -22.46 -12.88
C GLY A 535 42.42 -21.87 -14.29
N LEU A 536 41.91 -20.65 -14.52
CA LEU A 536 41.88 -20.03 -15.87
C LEU A 536 43.24 -19.61 -16.42
N GLY A 537 44.30 -19.58 -15.58
CA GLY A 537 45.67 -19.24 -15.99
C GLY A 537 45.85 -17.79 -16.50
N SER A 538 44.81 -16.97 -16.43
CA SER A 538 44.77 -15.56 -16.85
C SER A 538 43.84 -14.77 -15.92
N MET A 539 43.91 -13.44 -15.97
CA MET A 539 43.06 -12.59 -15.14
C MET A 539 41.58 -12.72 -15.58
N PRO A 540 40.66 -13.16 -14.69
CA PRO A 540 39.25 -13.28 -15.03
C PRO A 540 38.63 -11.92 -15.38
N THR A 541 37.64 -11.92 -16.26
CA THR A 541 36.89 -10.71 -16.58
C THR A 541 35.92 -10.34 -15.45
N ARG A 542 35.39 -9.11 -15.48
CA ARG A 542 34.36 -8.69 -14.52
C ARG A 542 33.12 -9.60 -14.57
N ASP A 543 32.78 -10.13 -15.73
CA ASP A 543 31.64 -11.02 -15.88
C ASP A 543 31.92 -12.39 -15.25
N ASP A 544 33.12 -12.95 -15.47
CA ASP A 544 33.56 -14.21 -14.87
C ASP A 544 33.56 -14.17 -13.34
N LEU A 545 33.96 -13.04 -12.76
CA LEU A 545 34.00 -12.81 -11.32
C LEU A 545 32.61 -12.80 -10.69
N ARG A 546 31.59 -12.37 -11.45
CA ARG A 546 30.20 -12.24 -10.95
C ARG A 546 29.36 -13.47 -11.25
N THR A 547 29.67 -14.23 -12.29
CA THR A 547 28.80 -15.30 -12.78
C THR A 547 29.11 -16.65 -12.11
N LEU A 548 28.11 -17.18 -11.39
CA LEU A 548 28.06 -18.55 -10.90
C LEU A 548 27.46 -19.45 -11.98
N VAL A 549 28.07 -20.60 -12.24
CA VAL A 549 27.65 -21.53 -13.31
C VAL A 549 27.30 -22.90 -12.74
N LEU A 550 26.73 -23.76 -13.58
CA LEU A 550 26.33 -25.12 -13.21
C LEU A 550 27.47 -25.95 -12.59
N ASP A 551 28.69 -25.83 -13.11
CA ASP A 551 29.85 -26.54 -12.56
C ASP A 551 30.14 -26.18 -11.09
N ASP A 552 29.87 -24.93 -10.69
CA ASP A 552 30.05 -24.51 -9.29
C ASP A 552 29.05 -25.21 -8.37
N LEU A 553 27.81 -25.37 -8.84
CA LEU A 553 26.78 -26.12 -8.13
C LEU A 553 27.18 -27.59 -8.01
N LEU A 554 27.57 -28.22 -9.10
CA LEU A 554 27.97 -29.64 -9.11
C LEU A 554 29.16 -29.92 -8.19
N VAL A 555 30.11 -29.00 -8.07
CA VAL A 555 31.23 -29.11 -7.13
C VAL A 555 30.78 -28.83 -5.69
N ALA A 556 29.86 -27.88 -5.48
CA ALA A 556 29.34 -27.54 -4.15
C ALA A 556 28.47 -28.64 -3.53
N THR A 557 27.85 -29.49 -4.36
CA THR A 557 26.95 -30.56 -3.91
C THR A 557 27.59 -31.95 -3.90
N ARG A 558 28.88 -32.05 -4.23
CA ARG A 558 29.71 -33.25 -4.03
C ARG A 558 30.27 -33.25 -2.61
#